data_AF-A0A7W7H0D1-F1
#
_entry.id   AF-A0A7W7H0D1-F1
#
_cell.length_a   1.000
_cell.length_b   1.000
_cell.length_c   1.000
_cell.angle_alpha   90.00
_cell.angle_beta   90.00
_cell.angle_gamma   90.00
#
_symmetry.space_group_name_H-M   'P 1'
#
loop_
_entity.id
_entity.type
_entity.pdbx_description
1 polymer ?
#
loop_
_entity_poly.entity_id
_entity_poly.type
_entity_poly.pdbx_seq_one_letter_code
_entity_poly.pdbx_strand_id
1 'polypeptide(L)'
;MSDRLARRYARLLRFYPPGPRRAEMLGTLLECAPPDRVRPTTRDVVNLTRFGLRARLGRPTSTGVVVLSLLVTLVCGLLGAASSARLGWALQEPLPSGAEAERLSATAFPGLPVLGGGDAPPFVPAFGADGGEIYGFAEYWVRNTAETRDVLAYTKGVRDRLAGAGWEIRDDIAYEEDHEQPSWFAEFSAVRDGLILDYGAYYVKDHPWYDSDGSAGFQLSRATPPWPARFAVPGGLLAACVGWLLFGWASRRSEGYPGRTLAAAALAWSAVVVVALSLYFICLWFSQPGPLEGSALWTSLDQLSQAPTTMVLGLGLLALAAAVLPGGRVRVFAAAALVLVAVGAMTGWPGWARPGCTPSGPPADLPAAEVAYSLVARVYVTADATDDQRNIAQAAIWHVPSVRTMAWSADVTDQEFRDAYCDGGPVHGASKATVPGFWLLELSSPGAFEGLVAEVGSLPGVAAVRHAAS
;
A
#
# COMPACT_ATOMS: atom_id res chain seq x y z
N MET A 1 -38.89 -42.57 11.39
CA MET A 1 -37.59 -42.08 10.88
C MET A 1 -37.41 -40.62 11.29
N SER A 2 -36.22 -40.18 11.74
CA SER A 2 -36.13 -38.84 12.36
C SER A 2 -36.14 -37.71 11.32
N ASP A 3 -37.07 -36.76 11.47
CA ASP A 3 -37.11 -35.49 10.70
C ASP A 3 -35.79 -34.71 10.75
N ARG A 4 -34.95 -34.97 11.76
CA ARG A 4 -33.63 -34.37 11.89
C ARG A 4 -32.65 -34.92 10.85
N LEU A 5 -32.66 -36.22 10.55
CA LEU A 5 -31.79 -36.83 9.53
C LEU A 5 -32.17 -36.35 8.13
N ALA A 6 -33.47 -36.35 7.80
CA ALA A 6 -33.98 -35.86 6.51
C ALA A 6 -33.57 -34.41 6.24
N ARG A 7 -33.70 -33.51 7.23
CA ARG A 7 -33.23 -32.11 7.11
C ARG A 7 -31.71 -31.98 6.92
N ARG A 8 -30.90 -32.91 7.44
CA ARG A 8 -29.44 -32.91 7.26
C ARG A 8 -29.06 -33.38 5.85
N TYR A 9 -29.63 -34.50 5.36
CA TYR A 9 -29.42 -34.94 3.98
C TYR A 9 -29.94 -33.90 2.97
N ALA A 10 -31.11 -33.30 3.21
CA ALA A 10 -31.64 -32.24 2.36
C ALA A 10 -30.71 -31.01 2.28
N ARG A 11 -30.03 -30.65 3.39
CA ARG A 11 -28.99 -29.61 3.39
C ARG A 11 -27.79 -30.00 2.53
N LEU A 12 -27.29 -31.22 2.64
CA LEU A 12 -26.18 -31.72 1.81
C LEU A 12 -26.55 -31.79 0.33
N LEU A 13 -27.79 -32.18 0.00
CA LEU A 13 -28.25 -32.24 -1.40
C LEU A 13 -28.37 -30.86 -2.06
N ARG A 14 -28.22 -29.75 -1.32
CA ARG A 14 -28.08 -28.40 -1.91
C ARG A 14 -26.84 -28.27 -2.80
N PHE A 15 -25.85 -29.15 -2.68
CA PHE A 15 -24.70 -29.19 -3.58
C PHE A 15 -25.04 -29.64 -5.00
N TYR A 16 -26.11 -30.44 -5.22
CA TYR A 16 -26.56 -30.87 -6.55
C TYR A 16 -27.27 -29.72 -7.31
N PRO A 17 -27.60 -29.80 -8.61
CA PRO A 17 -28.53 -28.86 -9.25
C PRO A 17 -29.95 -28.98 -8.69
N PRO A 18 -30.77 -27.91 -8.64
CA PRO A 18 -32.18 -28.03 -8.27
C PRO A 18 -32.95 -28.88 -9.30
N GLY A 19 -33.87 -29.73 -8.84
CA GLY A 19 -34.70 -30.58 -9.70
C GLY A 19 -35.26 -31.82 -8.99
N PRO A 20 -36.13 -32.60 -9.67
CA PRO A 20 -36.81 -33.76 -9.08
C PRO A 20 -35.83 -34.82 -8.56
N ARG A 21 -34.68 -34.96 -9.23
CA ARG A 21 -33.62 -35.90 -8.86
C ARG A 21 -33.05 -35.67 -7.44
N ARG A 22 -33.10 -34.44 -6.90
CA ARG A 22 -32.72 -34.19 -5.51
C ARG A 22 -33.69 -34.86 -4.53
N ALA A 23 -34.99 -34.84 -4.83
CA ALA A 23 -36.00 -35.46 -3.99
C ALA A 23 -35.89 -37.00 -4.02
N GLU A 24 -35.65 -37.57 -5.21
CA GLU A 24 -35.39 -39.00 -5.38
C GLU A 24 -34.16 -39.44 -4.57
N MET A 25 -33.03 -38.72 -4.70
CA MET A 25 -31.82 -39.03 -3.93
C MET A 25 -32.04 -38.92 -2.41
N LEU A 26 -32.86 -37.97 -1.96
CA LEU A 26 -33.21 -37.85 -0.55
C LEU A 26 -33.99 -39.09 -0.08
N GLY A 27 -34.97 -39.56 -0.86
CA GLY A 27 -35.73 -40.78 -0.58
C GLY A 27 -34.81 -41.99 -0.48
N THR A 28 -33.95 -42.22 -1.47
CA THR A 28 -33.01 -43.35 -1.48
C THR A 28 -32.03 -43.32 -0.30
N LEU A 29 -31.45 -42.16 0.04
CA LEU A 29 -30.54 -42.03 1.19
C LEU A 29 -31.22 -42.35 2.52
N LEU A 30 -32.50 -42.01 2.61
CA LEU A 30 -33.33 -42.24 3.78
C LEU A 30 -33.78 -43.70 3.90
N GLU A 31 -34.12 -44.36 2.80
CA GLU A 31 -34.43 -45.79 2.73
C GLU A 31 -33.21 -46.67 3.03
N CYS A 32 -32.02 -46.26 2.57
CA CYS A 32 -30.78 -46.99 2.84
C CYS A 32 -30.15 -46.70 4.21
N ALA A 33 -30.70 -45.76 4.99
CA ALA A 33 -30.18 -45.44 6.31
C ALA A 33 -30.65 -46.49 7.35
N PRO A 34 -29.75 -47.02 8.21
CA PRO A 34 -30.14 -47.84 9.35
C PRO A 34 -31.19 -47.13 10.24
N PRO A 35 -32.12 -47.87 10.87
CA PRO A 35 -33.26 -47.30 11.59
C PRO A 35 -32.88 -46.42 12.79
N ASP A 36 -31.70 -46.62 13.36
CA ASP A 36 -31.11 -45.89 14.49
C ASP A 36 -30.25 -44.68 14.05
N ARG A 37 -30.03 -44.49 12.74
CA ARG A 37 -29.19 -43.39 12.25
C ARG A 37 -29.86 -42.03 12.48
N VAL A 38 -29.18 -41.18 13.25
CA VAL A 38 -29.62 -39.80 13.54
C VAL A 38 -28.79 -38.71 12.84
N ARG A 39 -27.64 -39.07 12.27
CA ARG A 39 -26.75 -38.15 11.54
C ARG A 39 -26.20 -38.81 10.27
N PRO A 40 -25.98 -38.06 9.17
CA PRO A 40 -25.23 -38.55 8.02
C PRO A 40 -23.85 -39.01 8.45
N THR A 41 -23.34 -40.08 7.84
CA THR A 41 -21.96 -40.52 8.10
C THR A 41 -20.97 -39.55 7.47
N THR A 42 -19.72 -39.51 7.96
CA THR A 42 -18.65 -38.70 7.35
C THR A 42 -18.47 -39.07 5.87
N ARG A 43 -18.62 -40.36 5.52
CA ARG A 43 -18.57 -40.85 4.15
C ARG A 43 -19.72 -40.29 3.30
N ASP A 44 -20.94 -40.22 3.83
CA ASP A 44 -22.08 -39.62 3.12
C ASP A 44 -21.84 -38.14 2.85
N VAL A 45 -21.33 -37.40 3.85
CA VAL A 45 -21.02 -35.97 3.72
C VAL A 45 -19.99 -35.76 2.63
N VAL A 46 -18.86 -36.47 2.67
CA VAL A 46 -17.79 -36.35 1.66
C VAL A 46 -18.29 -36.72 0.27
N ASN A 47 -19.02 -37.83 0.13
CA ASN A 47 -19.53 -38.29 -1.15
C ASN A 47 -20.57 -37.33 -1.73
N LEU A 48 -21.59 -36.94 -0.96
CA LEU A 48 -22.65 -36.05 -1.44
C LEU A 48 -22.12 -34.67 -1.78
N THR A 49 -21.20 -34.13 -0.99
CA THR A 49 -20.55 -32.84 -1.32
C THR A 49 -19.72 -32.97 -2.59
N ARG A 50 -18.86 -33.98 -2.72
CA ARG A 50 -18.00 -34.19 -3.89
C ARG A 50 -18.81 -34.43 -5.17
N PHE A 51 -19.76 -35.35 -5.15
CA PHE A 51 -20.57 -35.69 -6.32
C PHE A 51 -21.61 -34.62 -6.63
N GLY A 52 -22.14 -33.92 -5.62
CA GLY A 52 -23.02 -32.78 -5.79
C GLY A 52 -22.30 -31.62 -6.48
N LEU A 53 -21.12 -31.22 -5.97
CA LEU A 53 -20.28 -30.20 -6.61
C LEU A 53 -19.90 -30.61 -8.03
N ARG A 54 -19.52 -31.86 -8.27
CA ARG A 54 -19.24 -32.35 -9.63
C ARG A 54 -20.47 -32.31 -10.55
N ALA A 55 -21.66 -32.65 -10.05
CA ALA A 55 -22.89 -32.55 -10.82
C ALA A 55 -23.29 -31.09 -11.10
N ARG A 56 -22.90 -30.17 -10.23
CA ARG A 56 -23.22 -28.74 -10.34
C ARG A 56 -22.21 -27.96 -11.18
N LEU A 57 -20.93 -28.30 -11.10
CA LEU A 57 -19.84 -27.66 -11.85
C LEU A 57 -19.56 -28.37 -13.20
N GLY A 58 -20.05 -29.59 -13.39
CA GLY A 58 -19.81 -30.38 -14.60
C GLY A 58 -18.56 -31.27 -14.51
N ARG A 59 -18.32 -32.08 -15.54
CA ARG A 59 -17.03 -32.78 -15.72
C ARG A 59 -16.14 -31.86 -16.56
N PRO A 60 -14.86 -31.66 -16.19
CA PRO A 60 -13.95 -30.95 -17.07
C PRO A 60 -13.92 -31.69 -18.41
N THR A 61 -14.28 -30.98 -19.48
CA THR A 61 -14.35 -31.51 -20.85
C THR A 61 -12.96 -31.71 -21.45
N SER A 62 -11.94 -31.03 -20.92
CA SER A 62 -10.55 -31.12 -21.35
C SER A 62 -9.55 -30.86 -20.21
N THR A 63 -8.29 -31.28 -20.42
CA THR A 63 -7.15 -30.98 -19.53
C THR A 63 -6.92 -29.48 -19.40
N GLY A 64 -7.17 -28.70 -20.46
CA GLY A 64 -7.01 -27.24 -20.45
C GLY A 64 -7.94 -26.55 -19.44
N VAL A 65 -9.19 -27.03 -19.30
CA VAL A 65 -10.13 -26.51 -18.29
C VAL A 65 -9.62 -26.75 -16.88
N VAL A 66 -8.95 -27.89 -16.64
CA VAL A 66 -8.36 -28.21 -15.33
C VAL A 66 -7.20 -27.27 -15.03
N VAL A 67 -6.27 -27.07 -15.98
CA VAL A 67 -5.14 -26.14 -15.83
C VAL A 67 -5.63 -24.72 -15.55
N LEU A 68 -6.59 -24.24 -16.35
CA LEU A 68 -7.15 -22.90 -16.18
C LEU A 68 -7.86 -22.75 -14.83
N SER A 69 -8.59 -23.78 -14.37
CA SER A 69 -9.21 -23.79 -13.06
C SER A 69 -8.17 -23.67 -11.94
N LEU A 70 -7.04 -24.37 -12.04
CA LEU A 70 -5.94 -24.29 -11.07
C LEU A 70 -5.31 -22.90 -11.06
N LEU A 71 -5.06 -22.31 -12.24
CA LEU A 71 -4.49 -20.97 -12.34
C LEU A 71 -5.41 -19.91 -11.73
N VAL A 72 -6.71 -19.94 -12.02
CA VAL A 72 -7.69 -19.02 -11.41
C VAL A 72 -7.74 -19.21 -9.89
N THR A 73 -7.69 -20.45 -9.42
CA THR A 73 -7.64 -20.79 -7.99
C THR A 73 -6.40 -20.17 -7.33
N LEU A 74 -5.24 -20.29 -7.96
CA LEU A 74 -3.98 -19.72 -7.47
C LEU A 74 -4.02 -18.19 -7.44
N VAL A 75 -4.46 -17.54 -8.52
CA VAL A 75 -4.58 -16.08 -8.58
C VAL A 75 -5.53 -15.56 -7.50
N CYS A 76 -6.73 -16.12 -7.40
CA CYS A 76 -7.68 -15.73 -6.36
C CYS A 76 -7.10 -15.99 -4.96
N GLY A 77 -6.37 -17.08 -4.77
CA GLY A 77 -5.71 -17.38 -3.50
C GLY A 77 -4.63 -16.38 -3.13
N LEU A 78 -3.78 -15.97 -4.08
CA LEU A 78 -2.75 -14.96 -3.86
C LEU A 78 -3.35 -13.60 -3.51
N LEU A 79 -4.36 -13.15 -4.27
CA LEU A 79 -5.07 -11.91 -3.98
C LEU A 79 -5.78 -11.95 -2.63
N GLY A 80 -6.46 -13.05 -2.31
CA GLY A 80 -7.13 -13.22 -1.02
C GLY A 80 -6.17 -13.23 0.15
N ALA A 81 -4.98 -13.82 -0.03
CA ALA A 81 -3.91 -13.80 0.95
C ALA A 81 -3.37 -12.38 1.15
N ALA A 82 -3.11 -11.65 0.06
CA ALA A 82 -2.64 -10.27 0.09
C ALA A 82 -3.63 -9.35 0.81
N SER A 83 -4.90 -9.34 0.40
CA SER A 83 -5.93 -8.51 1.01
C SER A 83 -6.15 -8.85 2.49
N SER A 84 -6.10 -10.14 2.85
CA SER A 84 -6.29 -10.55 4.25
C SER A 84 -5.06 -10.25 5.10
N ALA A 85 -3.85 -10.30 4.54
CA ALA A 85 -2.64 -9.85 5.20
C ALA A 85 -2.70 -8.33 5.47
N ARG A 86 -3.12 -7.53 4.48
CA ARG A 86 -3.32 -6.08 4.63
C ARG A 86 -4.37 -5.77 5.70
N LEU A 87 -5.49 -6.50 5.71
CA LEU A 87 -6.49 -6.39 6.79
C LEU A 87 -5.90 -6.75 8.15
N GLY A 88 -5.02 -7.75 8.19
CA GLY A 88 -4.29 -8.07 9.40
C GLY A 88 -3.46 -6.88 9.89
N TRP A 89 -2.69 -6.25 9.02
CA TRP A 89 -1.96 -5.04 9.37
C TRP A 89 -2.84 -3.86 9.75
N ALA A 90 -3.98 -3.66 9.10
CA ALA A 90 -4.93 -2.61 9.48
C ALA A 90 -5.50 -2.80 10.91
N LEU A 91 -5.42 -4.01 11.47
CA LEU A 91 -5.83 -4.33 12.84
C LEU A 91 -4.68 -4.25 13.85
N GLN A 92 -3.47 -3.87 13.42
CA GLN A 92 -2.37 -3.54 14.34
C GLN A 92 -2.65 -2.25 15.11
N GLU A 93 -2.02 -2.14 16.27
CA GLU A 93 -2.07 -0.91 17.05
C GLU A 93 -1.35 0.22 16.29
N PRO A 94 -1.83 1.47 16.38
CA PRO A 94 -1.12 2.61 15.80
C PRO A 94 0.23 2.83 16.48
N LEU A 95 1.14 3.55 15.84
CA LEU A 95 2.40 3.96 16.50
C LEU A 95 2.12 4.75 17.79
N PRO A 96 3.05 4.75 18.76
CA PRO A 96 2.99 5.67 19.89
C PRO A 96 2.78 7.11 19.41
N SER A 97 1.77 7.79 19.97
CA SER A 97 1.49 9.18 19.66
C SER A 97 1.30 10.03 20.92
N GLY A 98 1.24 11.36 20.74
CA GLY A 98 1.14 12.33 21.82
C GLY A 98 2.20 12.12 22.92
N ALA A 99 1.74 12.03 24.17
CA ALA A 99 2.61 11.94 25.35
C ALA A 99 3.52 10.69 25.37
N GLU A 100 3.22 9.63 24.63
CA GLU A 100 4.12 8.48 24.53
C GLU A 100 5.28 8.76 23.56
N ALA A 101 4.98 9.32 22.39
CA ALA A 101 5.99 9.78 21.44
C ALA A 101 6.89 10.85 22.07
N GLU A 102 6.32 11.82 22.79
CA GLU A 102 7.09 12.84 23.51
C GLU A 102 8.04 12.25 24.55
N ARG A 103 7.62 11.22 25.30
CA ARG A 103 8.49 10.52 26.26
C ARG A 103 9.62 9.77 25.57
N LEU A 104 9.35 9.11 24.44
CA LEU A 104 10.37 8.45 23.64
C LEU A 104 11.39 9.45 23.11
N SER A 105 10.91 10.54 22.51
CA SER A 105 11.72 11.66 22.03
C SER A 105 12.55 12.29 23.13
N ALA A 106 11.99 12.53 24.32
CA ALA A 106 12.72 13.07 25.47
C ALA A 106 13.78 12.09 26.02
N THR A 107 13.57 10.79 25.85
CA THR A 107 14.56 9.76 26.20
C THR A 107 15.73 9.78 25.23
N ALA A 108 15.45 9.84 23.93
CA ALA A 108 16.47 9.87 22.89
C ALA A 108 17.21 11.22 22.85
N PHE A 109 16.49 12.34 22.96
CA PHE A 109 16.98 13.70 22.75
C PHE A 109 16.64 14.62 23.94
N PRO A 110 17.26 14.40 25.12
CA PRO A 110 16.90 15.14 26.32
C PRO A 110 17.20 16.64 26.17
N GLY A 111 16.15 17.46 26.31
CA GLY A 111 16.26 18.92 26.29
C GLY A 111 16.43 19.55 24.90
N LEU A 112 16.35 18.75 23.83
CA LEU A 112 16.42 19.25 22.46
C LEU A 112 15.02 19.39 21.84
N PRO A 113 14.79 20.40 20.99
CA PRO A 113 13.55 20.51 20.22
C PRO A 113 13.52 19.42 19.14
N VAL A 114 12.67 18.42 19.35
CA VAL A 114 12.47 17.31 18.39
C VAL A 114 11.46 17.73 17.35
N LEU A 115 11.84 17.56 16.08
CA LEU A 115 11.02 17.80 14.90
C LEU A 115 10.60 16.45 14.30
N GLY A 116 9.52 16.43 13.51
CA GLY A 116 8.99 15.20 12.92
C GLY A 116 7.93 14.50 13.77
N GLY A 117 7.70 13.22 13.52
CA GLY A 117 6.73 12.39 14.22
C GLY A 117 5.29 12.52 13.70
N GLY A 118 4.34 12.65 14.63
CA GLY A 118 2.91 12.77 14.34
C GLY A 118 2.15 11.44 14.26
N ASP A 119 0.83 11.54 14.07
CA ASP A 119 -0.04 10.39 13.83
C ASP A 119 0.20 9.86 12.41
N ALA A 120 1.20 9.00 12.25
CA ALA A 120 1.48 8.38 10.97
C ALA A 120 0.26 7.58 10.48
N PRO A 121 -0.11 7.67 9.20
CA PRO A 121 -1.11 6.78 8.66
C PRO A 121 -0.61 5.33 8.81
N PRO A 122 -1.52 4.35 8.92
CA PRO A 122 -1.13 2.96 9.11
C PRO A 122 -0.20 2.46 8.01
N PHE A 123 -0.30 2.99 6.79
CA PHE A 123 0.58 2.63 5.68
C PHE A 123 1.17 3.91 5.08
N VAL A 124 2.49 3.96 5.00
CA VAL A 124 3.27 5.05 4.39
C VAL A 124 4.08 4.44 3.25
N PRO A 125 4.22 5.10 2.09
CA PRO A 125 5.12 4.62 1.05
C PRO A 125 6.54 4.43 1.61
N ALA A 126 7.16 3.29 1.33
CA ALA A 126 8.59 3.08 1.59
C ALA A 126 9.37 3.96 0.62
N PHE A 127 10.23 4.81 1.16
CA PHE A 127 11.06 5.69 0.35
C PHE A 127 12.41 5.02 0.06
N GLY A 128 12.79 4.95 -1.21
CA GLY A 128 14.01 4.29 -1.68
C GLY A 128 13.81 3.62 -3.05
N ALA A 129 14.89 3.15 -3.67
CA ALA A 129 14.85 2.46 -4.97
C ALA A 129 13.95 1.21 -4.97
N ASP A 130 13.70 0.65 -3.78
CA ASP A 130 13.01 -0.62 -3.64
C ASP A 130 11.49 -0.51 -3.78
N GLY A 131 10.92 0.68 -3.51
CA GLY A 131 9.48 0.94 -3.57
C GLY A 131 8.65 0.04 -2.63
N GLY A 132 7.63 0.57 -1.98
CA GLY A 132 6.80 -0.27 -1.11
C GLY A 132 5.88 0.53 -0.22
N GLU A 133 5.27 -0.13 0.74
CA GLU A 133 4.59 0.51 1.87
C GLU A 133 5.21 -0.03 3.16
N ILE A 134 5.46 0.85 4.14
CA ILE A 134 5.86 0.52 5.50
C ILE A 134 4.65 0.73 6.39
N TYR A 135 4.38 -0.23 7.27
CA TYR A 135 3.30 -0.07 8.25
C TYR A 135 3.78 0.72 9.46
N GLY A 136 3.04 1.78 9.80
CA GLY A 136 3.25 2.60 11.00
C GLY A 136 4.69 3.11 11.06
N PHE A 137 5.02 4.07 10.20
CA PHE A 137 6.34 4.68 10.10
C PHE A 137 6.31 6.14 10.56
N ALA A 138 7.19 6.53 11.46
CA ALA A 138 7.37 7.92 11.87
C ALA A 138 8.86 8.25 12.00
N GLU A 139 9.27 9.45 11.61
CA GLU A 139 10.65 9.89 11.69
C GLU A 139 10.76 11.10 12.62
N TYR A 140 11.70 11.03 13.57
CA TYR A 140 11.96 12.05 14.57
C TYR A 140 13.40 12.50 14.44
N TRP A 141 13.66 13.80 14.49
CA TRP A 141 15.01 14.31 14.35
C TRP A 141 15.23 15.61 15.11
N VAL A 142 16.49 15.91 15.36
CA VAL A 142 16.97 17.17 15.94
C VAL A 142 18.05 17.76 15.04
N ARG A 143 18.09 19.08 14.97
CA ARG A 143 19.21 19.78 14.33
C ARG A 143 20.51 19.52 15.09
N ASN A 144 21.62 19.59 14.38
CA ASN A 144 22.90 19.42 15.02
C ASN A 144 23.19 20.55 16.03
N THR A 145 23.64 20.16 17.23
CA THR A 145 24.17 21.04 18.28
C THR A 145 25.66 20.76 18.48
N ALA A 146 26.32 21.53 19.36
CA ALA A 146 27.71 21.23 19.71
C ALA A 146 27.88 19.80 20.24
N GLU A 147 26.88 19.30 20.97
CA GLU A 147 26.85 17.96 21.54
C GLU A 147 26.59 16.88 20.48
N THR A 148 25.63 17.07 19.58
CA THR A 148 25.30 16.03 18.57
C THR A 148 26.34 15.92 17.46
N ARG A 149 27.16 16.96 17.25
CA ARG A 149 28.29 16.94 16.30
C ARG A 149 29.40 15.97 16.70
N ASP A 150 29.51 15.58 17.98
CA ASP A 150 30.29 14.41 18.38
C ASP A 150 29.43 13.15 18.14
N VAL A 151 29.31 12.80 16.85
CA VAL A 151 28.36 11.79 16.35
C VAL A 151 28.49 10.46 17.12
N LEU A 152 29.71 9.97 17.31
CA LEU A 152 29.93 8.69 17.99
C LEU A 152 29.60 8.75 19.49
N ALA A 153 30.06 9.80 20.20
CA ALA A 153 29.80 9.91 21.63
C ALA A 153 28.30 10.15 21.91
N TYR A 154 27.66 11.00 21.10
CA TYR A 154 26.23 11.28 21.24
C TYR A 154 25.39 10.02 20.98
N THR A 155 25.70 9.27 19.91
CA THR A 155 25.03 8.01 19.56
C THR A 155 25.14 6.97 20.68
N LYS A 156 26.33 6.83 21.30
CA LYS A 156 26.51 5.98 22.50
C LYS A 156 25.60 6.41 23.63
N GLY A 157 25.51 7.71 23.89
CA GLY A 157 24.61 8.27 24.90
C GLY A 157 23.14 7.96 24.62
N VAL A 158 22.69 8.05 23.36
CA VAL A 158 21.31 7.70 22.97
C VAL A 158 21.05 6.21 23.19
N ARG A 159 21.95 5.34 22.71
CA ARG A 159 21.87 3.89 22.90
C ARG A 159 21.73 3.53 24.38
N ASP A 160 22.58 4.08 25.24
CA ASP A 160 22.57 3.80 26.67
C ASP A 160 21.27 4.26 27.34
N ARG A 161 20.73 5.42 26.96
CA ARG A 161 19.43 5.91 27.45
C ARG A 161 18.27 5.02 27.01
N LEU A 162 18.24 4.59 25.74
CA LEU A 162 17.21 3.68 25.25
C LEU A 162 17.30 2.30 25.92
N ALA A 163 18.50 1.75 26.08
CA ALA A 163 18.71 0.51 26.83
C ALA A 163 18.23 0.64 28.29
N GLY A 164 18.55 1.75 28.96
CA GLY A 164 18.05 2.06 30.30
C GLY A 164 16.52 2.22 30.37
N ALA A 165 15.88 2.61 29.27
CA ALA A 165 14.42 2.68 29.12
C ALA A 165 13.78 1.35 28.68
N GLY A 166 14.54 0.25 28.69
CA GLY A 166 14.04 -1.10 28.42
C GLY A 166 13.97 -1.48 26.94
N TRP A 167 14.64 -0.74 26.05
CA TRP A 167 14.82 -1.18 24.66
C TRP A 167 15.89 -2.26 24.56
N GLU A 168 15.64 -3.29 23.75
CA GLU A 168 16.63 -4.31 23.40
C GLU A 168 17.45 -3.80 22.21
N ILE A 169 18.73 -3.48 22.43
CA ILE A 169 19.65 -3.07 21.37
C ILE A 169 20.07 -4.31 20.56
N ARG A 170 19.80 -4.31 19.26
CA ARG A 170 20.02 -5.46 18.37
C ARG A 170 21.46 -5.51 17.85
N ASP A 171 21.98 -4.37 17.44
CA ASP A 171 23.30 -4.23 16.81
C ASP A 171 24.23 -3.35 17.66
N ASP A 172 25.55 -3.54 17.51
CA ASP A 172 26.49 -2.54 18.01
C ASP A 172 26.47 -1.32 17.08
N ILE A 173 27.04 -0.21 17.54
CA ILE A 173 27.04 1.03 16.76
C ILE A 173 27.91 0.84 15.51
N ALA A 174 27.28 0.91 14.33
CA ALA A 174 28.00 1.07 13.08
C ALA A 174 28.46 2.52 12.97
N TYR A 175 29.75 2.74 12.76
CA TYR A 175 30.36 4.06 12.67
C TYR A 175 31.21 4.16 11.42
N GLU A 176 30.99 5.22 10.65
CA GLU A 176 31.70 5.50 9.42
C GLU A 176 32.21 6.95 9.42
N GLU A 177 33.41 7.13 8.88
CA GLU A 177 34.04 8.43 8.68
C GLU A 177 34.46 8.53 7.22
N ASP A 178 33.95 9.53 6.52
CA ASP A 178 34.42 9.87 5.18
C ASP A 178 35.50 10.96 5.30
N HIS A 179 36.69 10.64 4.80
CA HIS A 179 37.83 11.55 4.82
C HIS A 179 37.91 12.44 3.58
N GLU A 180 37.24 12.09 2.47
CA GLU A 180 37.21 12.91 1.25
C GLU A 180 36.26 14.10 1.44
N GLN A 181 35.10 13.83 2.04
CA GLN A 181 34.19 14.85 2.55
C GLN A 181 34.09 14.67 4.07
N PRO A 182 34.75 15.53 4.89
CA PRO A 182 34.88 15.32 6.33
C PRO A 182 33.52 15.20 7.01
N SER A 183 33.05 13.98 7.12
CA SER A 183 31.70 13.64 7.59
C SER A 183 31.74 12.37 8.41
N TRP A 184 30.81 12.29 9.35
CA TRP A 184 30.72 11.20 10.31
C TRP A 184 29.30 10.73 10.38
N PHE A 185 29.14 9.41 10.39
CA PHE A 185 27.86 8.74 10.50
C PHE A 185 27.92 7.67 11.59
N ALA A 186 26.87 7.60 12.41
CA ALA A 186 26.70 6.51 13.37
C ALA A 186 25.24 6.06 13.42
N GLU A 187 25.01 4.75 13.43
CA GLU A 187 23.67 4.17 13.50
C GLU A 187 23.62 2.93 14.41
N PHE A 188 22.41 2.62 14.89
CA PHE A 188 22.09 1.34 15.53
C PHE A 188 20.57 1.10 15.48
N SER A 189 20.17 -0.17 15.64
CA SER A 189 18.76 -0.57 15.75
C SER A 189 18.41 -1.07 17.15
N ALA A 190 17.17 -0.85 17.56
CA ALA A 190 16.63 -1.28 18.85
C ALA A 190 15.17 -1.74 18.74
N VAL A 191 14.73 -2.64 19.60
CA VAL A 191 13.34 -3.14 19.61
C VAL A 191 12.70 -3.11 20.99
N ARG A 192 11.39 -2.84 21.04
CA ARG A 192 10.59 -2.90 22.28
C ARG A 192 9.11 -3.06 21.95
N ASP A 193 8.44 -4.03 22.56
CA ASP A 193 6.98 -4.23 22.43
C ASP A 193 6.47 -4.32 20.98
N GLY A 194 7.27 -4.91 20.08
CA GLY A 194 6.94 -5.00 18.66
C GLY A 194 7.15 -3.71 17.86
N LEU A 195 7.81 -2.70 18.45
CA LEU A 195 8.36 -1.54 17.76
C LEU A 195 9.82 -1.81 17.39
N ILE A 196 10.22 -1.29 16.23
CA ILE A 196 11.61 -1.21 15.76
C ILE A 196 11.96 0.28 15.74
N LEU A 197 13.10 0.63 16.33
CA LEU A 197 13.66 1.96 16.32
C LEU A 197 15.02 1.90 15.64
N ASP A 198 15.16 2.60 14.53
CA ASP A 198 16.40 2.74 13.78
C ASP A 198 16.95 4.14 14.01
N TYR A 199 18.02 4.25 14.79
CA TYR A 199 18.66 5.52 15.12
C TYR A 199 19.82 5.80 14.16
N GLY A 200 19.93 7.04 13.70
CA GLY A 200 21.05 7.51 12.90
C GLY A 200 21.44 8.93 13.25
N ALA A 201 22.73 9.22 13.24
CA ALA A 201 23.27 10.56 13.36
C ALA A 201 24.33 10.79 12.28
N TYR A 202 24.25 11.96 11.65
CA TYR A 202 25.16 12.37 10.57
C TYR A 202 25.63 13.80 10.80
N TYR A 203 26.91 14.06 10.54
CA TYR A 203 27.48 15.39 10.60
C TYR A 203 28.45 15.61 9.43
N VAL A 204 28.35 16.75 8.76
CA VAL A 204 29.31 17.22 7.73
C VAL A 204 30.02 18.46 8.24
N LYS A 205 31.35 18.39 8.28
CA LYS A 205 32.16 19.54 8.66
C LYS A 205 32.18 20.59 7.56
N ASP A 206 32.24 21.86 7.98
CA ASP A 206 32.49 23.00 7.10
C ASP A 206 31.49 23.14 5.94
N HIS A 207 30.27 22.60 6.13
CA HIS A 207 29.18 22.78 5.18
C HIS A 207 28.78 24.27 5.10
N PRO A 208 28.39 24.79 3.92
CA PRO A 208 27.93 26.16 3.81
C PRO A 208 26.80 26.46 4.81
N TRP A 209 26.76 27.67 5.36
CA TRP A 209 25.77 28.03 6.41
C TRP A 209 24.30 27.89 5.98
N TYR A 210 24.06 27.90 4.67
CA TYR A 210 22.73 27.75 4.08
C TYR A 210 22.35 26.29 3.83
N ASP A 211 23.27 25.35 4.07
CA ASP A 211 23.10 23.93 3.77
C ASP A 211 23.27 23.10 5.06
N SER A 212 22.69 21.90 5.10
CA SER A 212 22.55 21.13 6.34
C SER A 212 23.90 20.58 6.75
N ASP A 213 24.36 20.90 7.94
CA ASP A 213 25.52 20.21 8.51
C ASP A 213 25.15 18.82 9.05
N GLY A 214 23.91 18.36 8.87
CA GLY A 214 23.42 17.05 9.26
C GLY A 214 22.37 17.10 10.38
N SER A 215 22.04 15.94 10.93
CA SER A 215 21.05 15.80 12.00
C SER A 215 21.28 14.52 12.80
N ALA A 216 20.65 14.45 13.97
CA ALA A 216 20.49 13.19 14.70
C ALA A 216 19.00 12.85 14.75
N GLY A 217 18.64 11.61 14.48
CA GLY A 217 17.25 11.19 14.37
C GLY A 217 17.05 9.71 14.66
N PHE A 218 15.79 9.32 14.80
CA PHE A 218 15.40 7.93 14.74
C PHE A 218 14.12 7.77 13.93
N GLN A 219 14.03 6.64 13.24
CA GLN A 219 12.83 6.15 12.61
C GLN A 219 12.18 5.14 13.54
N LEU A 220 10.86 5.22 13.68
CA LEU A 220 10.06 4.30 14.46
C LEU A 220 9.13 3.54 13.51
N SER A 221 9.21 2.23 13.53
CA SER A 221 8.35 1.34 12.76
C SER A 221 7.80 0.19 13.60
N ARG A 222 6.83 -0.56 13.06
CA ARG A 222 6.36 -1.81 13.70
C ARG A 222 7.07 -3.02 13.14
N ALA A 223 7.52 -3.90 14.03
CA ALA A 223 7.96 -5.23 13.66
C ALA A 223 6.81 -6.02 13.04
N THR A 224 7.14 -6.88 12.05
CA THR A 224 6.15 -7.76 11.44
C THR A 224 5.54 -8.69 12.49
N PRO A 225 4.24 -8.57 12.78
CA PRO A 225 3.61 -9.43 13.76
C PRO A 225 3.56 -10.86 13.22
N PRO A 226 3.49 -11.89 14.07
CA PRO A 226 3.41 -13.29 13.60
C PRO A 226 2.02 -13.67 13.06
N TRP A 227 1.01 -12.82 13.24
CA TRP A 227 -0.38 -13.14 12.94
C TRP A 227 -0.94 -12.69 11.58
N PRO A 228 -0.37 -11.76 10.79
CA PRO A 228 -0.79 -11.54 9.40
C PRO A 228 -0.77 -12.83 8.59
N ALA A 229 0.19 -13.74 8.83
CA ALA A 229 0.18 -15.08 8.23
C ALA A 229 -1.09 -15.88 8.59
N ARG A 230 -1.62 -15.69 9.81
CA ARG A 230 -2.89 -16.30 10.26
C ARG A 230 -4.11 -15.71 9.58
N PHE A 231 -4.03 -14.53 8.96
CA PHE A 231 -5.10 -13.96 8.12
C PHE A 231 -4.88 -14.30 6.64
N ALA A 232 -3.63 -14.22 6.17
CA ALA A 232 -3.25 -14.49 4.79
C ALA A 232 -3.62 -15.92 4.37
N VAL A 233 -3.30 -16.93 5.19
CA VAL A 233 -3.57 -18.33 4.84
C VAL A 233 -5.07 -18.63 4.72
N PRO A 234 -5.94 -18.33 5.72
CA PRO A 234 -7.38 -18.55 5.58
C PRO A 234 -8.00 -17.69 4.48
N GLY A 235 -7.57 -16.43 4.34
CA GLY A 235 -8.02 -15.52 3.29
C GLY A 235 -7.72 -16.05 1.89
N GLY A 236 -6.49 -16.51 1.67
CA GLY A 236 -6.09 -17.12 0.42
C GLY A 236 -6.81 -18.42 0.13
N LEU A 237 -6.96 -19.31 1.12
CA LEU A 237 -7.72 -20.56 0.93
C LEU A 237 -9.20 -20.30 0.60
N LEU A 238 -9.83 -19.33 1.27
CA LEU A 238 -11.21 -18.94 1.02
C LEU A 238 -11.37 -18.36 -0.39
N ALA A 239 -10.51 -17.41 -0.78
CA ALA A 239 -10.55 -16.80 -2.09
C ALA A 239 -10.23 -17.79 -3.22
N ALA A 240 -9.28 -18.69 -3.01
CA ALA A 240 -8.97 -19.80 -3.92
C ALA A 240 -10.21 -20.69 -4.14
N CYS A 241 -10.89 -21.07 -3.06
CA CYS A 241 -12.12 -21.86 -3.12
C CYS A 241 -13.24 -21.11 -3.86
N VAL A 242 -13.42 -19.82 -3.62
CA VAL A 242 -14.39 -18.97 -4.34
C VAL A 242 -14.05 -18.88 -5.82
N GLY A 243 -12.79 -18.60 -6.17
CA GLY A 243 -12.30 -18.53 -7.55
C GLY A 243 -12.52 -19.84 -8.30
N TRP A 244 -12.20 -20.97 -7.67
CA TRP A 244 -12.45 -22.31 -8.22
C TRP A 244 -13.93 -22.56 -8.51
N LEU A 245 -14.81 -22.25 -7.55
CA LEU A 245 -16.26 -22.43 -7.69
C LEU A 245 -16.85 -21.53 -8.79
N LEU A 246 -16.43 -20.26 -8.84
CA LEU A 246 -16.85 -19.30 -9.86
C LEU A 246 -16.40 -19.74 -11.24
N PHE A 247 -15.15 -20.20 -11.37
CA PHE A 247 -14.63 -20.73 -12.63
C PHE A 247 -15.41 -21.95 -13.10
N GLY A 248 -15.63 -22.94 -12.23
CA GLY A 248 -16.41 -24.13 -12.59
C GLY A 248 -17.85 -23.79 -12.98
N TRP A 249 -18.49 -22.84 -12.30
CA TRP A 249 -19.81 -22.34 -12.65
C TRP A 249 -19.84 -21.65 -14.02
N ALA A 250 -18.86 -20.78 -14.29
CA ALA A 250 -18.74 -20.05 -15.55
C ALA A 250 -18.42 -20.98 -16.71
N SER A 251 -17.48 -21.91 -16.51
CA SER A 251 -17.08 -22.94 -17.46
C SER A 251 -18.30 -23.75 -17.92
N ARG A 252 -19.12 -24.23 -16.99
CA ARG A 252 -20.36 -24.95 -17.32
C ARG A 252 -21.34 -24.12 -18.14
N ARG A 253 -21.55 -22.85 -17.79
CA ARG A 253 -22.45 -21.96 -18.56
C ARG A 253 -21.88 -21.57 -19.92
N SER A 254 -20.59 -21.78 -20.11
CA SER A 254 -19.89 -21.50 -21.36
C SER A 254 -19.90 -22.66 -22.36
N GLU A 255 -20.25 -23.87 -21.94
CA GLU A 255 -20.33 -25.05 -22.82
C GLU A 255 -21.26 -24.79 -24.03
N GLY A 256 -20.75 -25.04 -25.24
CA GLY A 256 -21.49 -24.90 -26.50
C GLY A 256 -21.26 -23.61 -27.30
N TYR A 257 -20.38 -22.69 -26.86
CA TYR A 257 -20.14 -21.42 -27.55
C TYR A 257 -18.67 -21.23 -27.97
N PRO A 258 -18.34 -21.31 -29.28
CA PRO A 258 -16.95 -21.34 -29.77
C PRO A 258 -16.18 -20.03 -29.55
N GLY A 259 -16.84 -18.86 -29.55
CA GLY A 259 -16.18 -17.56 -29.30
C GLY A 259 -15.64 -17.38 -27.87
N ARG A 260 -15.90 -18.34 -26.96
CA ARG A 260 -15.48 -18.28 -25.56
C ARG A 260 -14.13 -18.94 -25.30
N THR A 261 -13.56 -19.68 -26.27
CA THR A 261 -12.23 -20.27 -26.16
C THR A 261 -11.13 -19.22 -26.12
N LEU A 262 -11.27 -18.13 -26.91
CA LEU A 262 -10.38 -16.97 -26.88
C LEU A 262 -10.41 -16.26 -25.51
N ALA A 263 -11.58 -16.05 -24.93
CA ALA A 263 -11.71 -15.44 -23.60
C ALA A 263 -11.11 -16.32 -22.49
N ALA A 264 -11.32 -17.64 -22.56
CA ALA A 264 -10.70 -18.59 -21.64
C ALA A 264 -9.17 -18.63 -21.79
N ALA A 265 -8.66 -18.57 -23.02
CA ALA A 265 -7.23 -18.51 -23.30
C ALA A 265 -6.60 -17.19 -22.80
N ALA A 266 -7.28 -16.05 -23.01
CA ALA A 266 -6.84 -14.76 -22.48
C ALA A 266 -6.81 -14.77 -20.95
N LEU A 267 -7.86 -15.26 -20.28
CA LEU A 267 -7.89 -15.41 -18.83
C LEU A 267 -6.77 -16.33 -18.33
N ALA A 268 -6.50 -17.43 -19.03
CA ALA A 268 -5.43 -18.36 -18.68
C ALA A 268 -4.07 -17.67 -18.76
N TRP A 269 -3.81 -16.95 -19.84
CA TRP A 269 -2.58 -16.18 -20.01
C TRP A 269 -2.42 -15.11 -18.95
N SER A 270 -3.46 -14.31 -18.67
CA SER A 270 -3.44 -13.33 -17.59
C SER A 270 -3.14 -13.99 -16.24
N ALA A 271 -3.77 -15.13 -15.96
CA ALA A 271 -3.54 -15.84 -14.70
C ALA A 271 -2.12 -16.42 -14.60
N VAL A 272 -1.57 -16.96 -15.69
CA VAL A 272 -0.16 -17.40 -15.75
C VAL A 272 0.77 -16.23 -15.49
N VAL A 273 0.56 -15.08 -16.12
CA VAL A 273 1.39 -13.88 -15.93
C VAL A 273 1.34 -13.43 -14.48
N VAL A 274 0.15 -13.34 -13.88
CA VAL A 274 0.01 -12.94 -12.47
C VAL A 274 0.72 -13.93 -11.54
N VAL A 275 0.54 -15.24 -11.73
CA VAL A 275 1.21 -16.27 -10.90
C VAL A 275 2.71 -16.23 -11.09
N ALA A 276 3.19 -16.11 -12.34
CA ALA A 276 4.62 -16.05 -12.64
C ALA A 276 5.28 -14.82 -12.02
N LEU A 277 4.66 -13.63 -12.16
CA LEU A 277 5.12 -12.41 -11.51
C LEU A 277 5.11 -12.56 -9.98
N SER A 278 4.05 -13.13 -9.42
CA SER A 278 3.97 -13.36 -7.96
C SER A 278 5.09 -14.26 -7.46
N LEU A 279 5.34 -15.38 -8.14
CA LEU A 279 6.43 -16.28 -7.81
C LEU A 279 7.79 -15.61 -8.01
N TYR A 280 7.95 -14.82 -9.06
CA TYR A 280 9.17 -14.04 -9.29
C TYR A 280 9.44 -13.08 -8.12
N PHE A 281 8.45 -12.30 -7.68
CA PHE A 281 8.59 -11.42 -6.52
C PHE A 281 8.85 -12.18 -5.21
N ILE A 282 8.19 -13.32 -4.99
CA ILE A 282 8.47 -14.18 -3.83
C ILE A 282 9.90 -14.73 -3.89
N CYS A 283 10.38 -15.15 -5.06
CA CYS A 283 11.75 -15.62 -5.21
C CYS A 283 12.76 -14.49 -5.02
N LEU A 284 12.51 -13.31 -5.59
CA LEU A 284 13.32 -12.12 -5.36
C LEU A 284 13.42 -11.82 -3.87
N TRP A 285 12.29 -11.83 -3.17
CA TRP A 285 12.20 -11.65 -1.72
C TRP A 285 13.13 -12.60 -0.96
N PHE A 286 13.06 -13.91 -1.23
CA PHE A 286 13.91 -14.89 -0.55
C PHE A 286 15.39 -14.85 -1.00
N SER A 287 15.70 -14.14 -2.09
CA SER A 287 17.06 -14.08 -2.65
C SER A 287 17.87 -12.85 -2.24
N GLN A 288 17.24 -11.81 -1.68
CA GLN A 288 17.94 -10.61 -1.22
C GLN A 288 18.67 -10.89 0.11
N PRO A 289 20.02 -10.79 0.16
CA PRO A 289 20.78 -10.94 1.40
C PRO A 289 20.75 -9.63 2.17
N GLY A 290 19.96 -9.53 3.23
CA GLY A 290 19.84 -8.31 4.05
C GLY A 290 18.44 -8.11 4.62
N PRO A 291 18.23 -7.07 5.45
CA PRO A 291 17.08 -6.94 6.34
C PRO A 291 15.79 -6.64 5.56
N LEU A 292 15.18 -7.71 5.06
CA LEU A 292 13.73 -7.81 4.99
C LEU A 292 13.14 -8.18 6.38
N GLU A 293 13.96 -8.12 7.44
CA GLU A 293 13.52 -8.12 8.84
C GLU A 293 12.77 -6.82 9.16
N GLY A 294 11.68 -6.55 8.44
CA GLY A 294 10.89 -5.33 8.66
C GLY A 294 9.90 -5.10 7.53
N SER A 295 10.34 -5.27 6.29
CA SER A 295 9.42 -5.29 5.16
C SER A 295 8.59 -6.57 5.25
N ALA A 296 7.27 -6.42 5.18
CA ALA A 296 6.39 -7.56 5.35
C ALA A 296 6.12 -8.19 3.99
N LEU A 297 6.12 -9.52 3.87
CA LEU A 297 5.87 -10.26 2.61
C LEU A 297 4.67 -9.74 1.79
N TRP A 298 3.68 -9.16 2.46
CA TRP A 298 2.51 -8.59 1.80
C TRP A 298 2.81 -7.30 1.03
N THR A 299 3.88 -6.55 1.29
CA THR A 299 4.22 -5.33 0.53
C THR A 299 4.57 -5.68 -0.92
N SER A 300 5.29 -6.76 -1.14
CA SER A 300 5.49 -7.33 -2.48
C SER A 300 4.19 -7.84 -3.10
N LEU A 301 3.26 -8.35 -2.29
CA LEU A 301 1.92 -8.73 -2.75
C LEU A 301 1.00 -7.52 -2.97
N ASP A 302 1.26 -6.39 -2.34
CA ASP A 302 0.51 -5.16 -2.47
C ASP A 302 0.89 -4.45 -3.76
N GLN A 303 2.17 -4.49 -4.15
CA GLN A 303 2.61 -4.12 -5.49
C GLN A 303 1.91 -4.98 -6.58
N LEU A 304 1.61 -6.25 -6.29
CA LEU A 304 0.74 -7.09 -7.14
C LEU A 304 -0.75 -6.70 -7.07
N SER A 305 -1.15 -5.80 -6.17
CA SER A 305 -2.50 -5.22 -6.13
C SER A 305 -2.55 -3.80 -6.71
N GLN A 306 -1.40 -3.17 -6.91
CA GLN A 306 -1.31 -1.86 -7.56
C GLN A 306 -1.67 -1.93 -9.05
N ALA A 307 -1.88 -0.75 -9.63
CA ALA A 307 -2.56 -0.48 -10.89
C ALA A 307 -2.36 -1.50 -12.04
N PRO A 308 -1.14 -1.94 -12.40
CA PRO A 308 -0.95 -2.84 -13.55
C PRO A 308 -1.59 -4.22 -13.34
N THR A 309 -1.55 -4.77 -12.14
CA THR A 309 -2.06 -6.12 -11.87
C THR A 309 -3.59 -6.10 -11.74
N THR A 310 -4.16 -5.07 -11.11
CA THR A 310 -5.60 -4.78 -11.15
C THR A 310 -6.10 -4.51 -12.56
N MET A 311 -5.30 -3.88 -13.42
CA MET A 311 -5.61 -3.73 -14.85
C MET A 311 -5.66 -5.08 -15.55
N VAL A 312 -4.66 -5.94 -15.36
CA VAL A 312 -4.61 -7.27 -15.98
C VAL A 312 -5.78 -8.15 -15.52
N LEU A 313 -6.12 -8.13 -14.22
CA LEU A 313 -7.29 -8.82 -13.66
C LEU A 313 -8.61 -8.21 -14.15
N GLY A 314 -8.71 -6.88 -14.17
CA GLY A 314 -9.87 -6.14 -14.67
C GLY A 314 -10.14 -6.47 -16.13
N LEU A 315 -9.10 -6.46 -16.98
CA LEU A 315 -9.17 -6.85 -18.38
C LEU A 315 -9.54 -8.32 -18.57
N GLY A 316 -9.00 -9.22 -17.74
CA GLY A 316 -9.37 -10.64 -17.74
C GLY A 316 -10.84 -10.89 -17.36
N LEU A 317 -11.33 -10.21 -16.32
CA LEU A 317 -12.73 -10.26 -15.90
C LEU A 317 -13.68 -9.64 -16.93
N LEU A 318 -13.23 -8.56 -17.60
CA LEU A 318 -13.94 -7.92 -18.71
C LEU A 318 -14.08 -8.83 -19.92
N ALA A 319 -13.00 -9.51 -20.31
CA ALA A 319 -13.03 -10.53 -21.34
C ALA A 319 -14.01 -11.67 -20.98
N LEU A 320 -14.06 -12.05 -19.70
CA LEU A 320 -15.00 -13.04 -19.19
C LEU A 320 -16.46 -12.56 -19.26
N ALA A 321 -16.75 -11.33 -18.84
CA ALA A 321 -18.08 -10.74 -18.88
C ALA A 321 -18.60 -10.58 -20.31
N ALA A 322 -17.73 -10.13 -21.23
CA ALA A 322 -18.02 -10.02 -22.66
C ALA A 322 -18.34 -11.38 -23.29
N ALA A 323 -17.72 -12.47 -22.80
CA ALA A 323 -18.01 -13.82 -23.25
C ALA A 323 -19.40 -14.31 -22.79
N VAL A 324 -19.87 -13.93 -21.60
CA VAL A 324 -21.08 -14.50 -20.98
C VAL A 324 -22.39 -13.82 -21.47
N LEU A 325 -22.38 -12.52 -21.76
CA LEU A 325 -23.59 -11.76 -22.14
C LEU A 325 -24.13 -12.16 -23.53
N PRO A 326 -25.45 -12.33 -23.75
CA PRO A 326 -26.02 -12.58 -25.08
C PRO A 326 -26.11 -11.29 -25.93
N GLY A 327 -25.56 -11.27 -27.16
CA GLY A 327 -25.73 -10.18 -28.14
C GLY A 327 -24.43 -9.51 -28.63
N GLY A 328 -24.11 -9.63 -29.93
CA GLY A 328 -22.78 -9.31 -30.50
C GLY A 328 -22.30 -7.86 -30.44
N ARG A 329 -23.18 -6.86 -30.59
CA ARG A 329 -22.76 -5.44 -30.63
C ARG A 329 -22.72 -4.79 -29.25
N VAL A 330 -23.65 -5.13 -28.37
CA VAL A 330 -23.67 -4.62 -26.99
C VAL A 330 -22.44 -5.07 -26.19
N ARG A 331 -21.88 -6.25 -26.52
CA ARG A 331 -20.66 -6.82 -25.92
C ARG A 331 -19.43 -5.94 -26.07
N VAL A 332 -19.17 -5.46 -27.28
CA VAL A 332 -17.94 -4.69 -27.57
C VAL A 332 -18.04 -3.31 -26.94
N PHE A 333 -19.22 -2.68 -27.01
CA PHE A 333 -19.45 -1.38 -26.37
C PHE A 333 -19.39 -1.46 -24.85
N ALA A 334 -20.02 -2.46 -24.22
CA ALA A 334 -19.96 -2.61 -22.77
C ALA A 334 -18.53 -2.89 -22.28
N ALA A 335 -17.78 -3.75 -22.98
CA ALA A 335 -16.40 -4.05 -22.61
C ALA A 335 -15.47 -2.84 -22.81
N ALA A 336 -15.55 -2.16 -23.96
CA ALA A 336 -14.76 -0.96 -24.24
C ALA A 336 -15.10 0.18 -23.26
N ALA A 337 -16.38 0.38 -22.93
CA ALA A 337 -16.79 1.37 -21.95
C ALA A 337 -16.24 1.07 -20.57
N LEU A 338 -16.23 -0.19 -20.13
CA LEU A 338 -15.71 -0.57 -18.82
C LEU A 338 -14.18 -0.48 -18.77
N VAL A 339 -13.47 -0.79 -19.87
CA VAL A 339 -12.03 -0.52 -19.99
C VAL A 339 -11.75 0.98 -19.91
N LEU A 340 -12.49 1.81 -20.66
CA LEU A 340 -12.33 3.26 -20.62
C LEU A 340 -12.66 3.85 -19.24
N VAL A 341 -13.69 3.32 -18.56
CA VAL A 341 -14.05 3.71 -17.19
C VAL A 341 -13.00 3.26 -16.19
N ALA A 342 -12.45 2.04 -16.33
CA ALA A 342 -11.40 1.53 -15.44
C ALA A 342 -10.09 2.28 -15.66
N VAL A 343 -9.65 2.43 -16.91
CA VAL A 343 -8.47 3.22 -17.28
C VAL A 343 -8.65 4.66 -16.80
N GLY A 344 -9.78 5.30 -17.11
CA GLY A 344 -10.09 6.65 -16.64
C GLY A 344 -10.17 6.77 -15.12
N ALA A 345 -10.73 5.80 -14.40
CA ALA A 345 -10.72 5.82 -12.94
C ALA A 345 -9.30 5.70 -12.37
N MET A 346 -8.39 5.01 -13.06
CA MET A 346 -7.04 4.74 -12.60
C MET A 346 -6.03 5.82 -13.00
N THR A 347 -6.15 6.41 -14.19
CA THR A 347 -5.25 7.47 -14.68
C THR A 347 -5.75 8.86 -14.37
N GLY A 348 -6.89 8.98 -13.65
CA GLY A 348 -7.74 10.15 -13.73
C GLY A 348 -8.47 10.19 -15.08
N TRP A 349 -9.77 10.50 -15.06
CA TRP A 349 -10.49 10.74 -16.30
C TRP A 349 -9.80 11.94 -16.95
N PRO A 350 -9.48 11.91 -18.26
CA PRO A 350 -8.95 13.08 -18.95
C PRO A 350 -9.92 14.21 -18.64
N GLY A 351 -9.47 15.14 -17.80
CA GLY A 351 -10.36 16.10 -17.15
C GLY A 351 -11.14 16.78 -18.25
N TRP A 352 -12.45 16.54 -18.30
CA TRP A 352 -13.32 17.41 -19.07
C TRP A 352 -12.96 18.83 -18.65
N ALA A 353 -12.61 19.67 -19.63
CA ALA A 353 -11.95 20.95 -19.43
C ALA A 353 -12.45 21.63 -18.15
N ARG A 354 -11.67 21.52 -17.06
CA ARG A 354 -12.04 22.13 -15.79
C ARG A 354 -12.03 23.64 -16.02
N PRO A 355 -13.01 24.38 -15.47
CA PRO A 355 -13.08 25.81 -15.66
C PRO A 355 -11.75 26.45 -15.24
N GLY A 356 -11.23 27.35 -16.05
CA GLY A 356 -10.01 28.07 -15.69
C GLY A 356 -10.24 29.03 -14.53
N CYS A 357 -9.16 29.40 -13.84
CA CYS A 357 -9.22 30.26 -12.67
C CYS A 357 -8.19 31.41 -12.72
N THR A 358 -8.36 32.41 -11.86
CA THR A 358 -7.47 33.59 -11.73
C THR A 358 -7.00 33.72 -10.29
N PRO A 359 -6.00 32.92 -9.85
CA PRO A 359 -5.54 32.90 -8.47
C PRO A 359 -4.80 34.20 -8.13
N SER A 360 -4.96 34.69 -6.89
CA SER A 360 -4.33 35.93 -6.41
C SER A 360 -3.17 35.70 -5.42
N GLY A 361 -2.91 34.45 -5.05
CA GLY A 361 -1.86 34.06 -4.10
C GLY A 361 -1.88 32.56 -3.85
N PRO A 362 -1.05 32.05 -2.90
CA PRO A 362 -1.05 30.65 -2.52
C PRO A 362 -2.46 30.14 -2.19
N PRO A 363 -2.79 28.88 -2.53
CA PRO A 363 -4.04 28.26 -2.13
C PRO A 363 -4.23 28.27 -0.60
N ALA A 364 -5.49 28.19 -0.16
CA ALA A 364 -5.81 28.03 1.25
C ALA A 364 -5.29 26.68 1.78
N ASP A 365 -5.12 26.59 3.10
CA ASP A 365 -4.82 25.31 3.75
C ASP A 365 -5.91 24.27 3.46
N LEU A 366 -5.50 23.01 3.36
CA LEU A 366 -6.42 21.89 3.29
C LEU A 366 -7.26 21.78 4.58
N PRO A 367 -8.45 21.18 4.52
CA PRO A 367 -9.22 20.85 5.71
C PRO A 367 -8.38 20.02 6.69
N ALA A 368 -8.55 20.25 8.00
CA ALA A 368 -7.75 19.57 9.04
C ALA A 368 -7.77 18.03 8.95
N ALA A 369 -8.86 17.44 8.44
CA ALA A 369 -8.98 15.99 8.25
C ALA A 369 -8.05 15.45 7.14
N GLU A 370 -7.75 16.26 6.12
CA GLU A 370 -6.84 15.90 5.02
C GLU A 370 -5.38 16.16 5.41
N VAL A 371 -5.15 17.21 6.21
CA VAL A 371 -3.83 17.57 6.73
C VAL A 371 -3.24 16.48 7.63
N ALA A 372 -4.06 15.84 8.46
CA ALA A 372 -3.60 14.91 9.49
C ALA A 372 -2.68 13.79 8.99
N TYR A 373 -2.84 13.37 7.73
CA TYR A 373 -2.06 12.29 7.12
C TYR A 373 -1.34 12.71 5.84
N SER A 374 -1.32 14.01 5.53
CA SER A 374 -0.68 14.51 4.31
C SER A 374 0.83 14.35 4.40
N LEU A 375 1.37 13.61 3.43
CA LEU A 375 2.81 13.44 3.21
C LEU A 375 3.32 14.36 2.10
N VAL A 376 2.51 15.32 1.67
CA VAL A 376 2.88 16.22 0.57
C VAL A 376 2.78 17.65 1.08
N ALA A 377 3.83 18.43 0.84
CA ALA A 377 3.87 19.83 1.20
C ALA A 377 4.25 20.69 0.01
N ARG A 378 3.91 21.97 0.08
CA ARG A 378 4.33 22.99 -0.88
C ARG A 378 4.95 24.16 -0.15
N VAL A 379 6.15 24.54 -0.57
CA VAL A 379 6.81 25.78 -0.15
C VAL A 379 6.66 26.78 -1.28
N TYR A 380 5.73 27.72 -1.11
CA TYR A 380 5.45 28.78 -2.07
C TYR A 380 6.47 29.90 -1.92
N VAL A 381 7.02 30.33 -3.05
CA VAL A 381 8.06 31.35 -3.14
C VAL A 381 7.54 32.50 -4.00
N THR A 382 7.63 33.73 -3.51
CA THR A 382 7.06 34.91 -4.17
C THR A 382 7.60 35.10 -5.59
N ALA A 383 6.78 35.62 -6.49
CA ALA A 383 7.16 35.80 -7.89
C ALA A 383 8.32 36.81 -8.08
N ASP A 384 8.55 37.69 -7.11
CA ASP A 384 9.64 38.65 -7.06
C ASP A 384 10.88 38.15 -6.30
N ALA A 385 10.87 36.91 -5.79
CA ALA A 385 12.00 36.34 -5.07
C ALA A 385 13.23 36.20 -5.98
N THR A 386 14.37 36.70 -5.52
CA THR A 386 15.65 36.58 -6.24
C THR A 386 16.10 35.13 -6.33
N ASP A 387 16.95 34.80 -7.30
CA ASP A 387 17.52 33.45 -7.44
C ASP A 387 18.23 33.00 -6.15
N ASP A 388 18.93 33.92 -5.47
CA ASP A 388 19.57 33.66 -4.18
C ASP A 388 18.55 33.31 -3.08
N GLN A 389 17.43 34.02 -3.00
CA GLN A 389 16.36 33.70 -2.03
C GLN A 389 15.75 32.32 -2.31
N ARG A 390 15.56 31.97 -3.59
CA ARG A 390 15.06 30.64 -3.98
C ARG A 390 16.05 29.54 -3.63
N ASN A 391 17.35 29.77 -3.84
CA ASN A 391 18.41 28.82 -3.50
C ASN A 391 18.54 28.63 -1.98
N ILE A 392 18.41 29.70 -1.19
CA ILE A 392 18.40 29.63 0.28
C ILE A 392 17.19 28.84 0.76
N ALA A 393 16.00 29.09 0.22
CA ALA A 393 14.80 28.31 0.55
C ALA A 393 14.99 26.83 0.18
N GLN A 394 15.55 26.55 -1.00
CA GLN A 394 15.83 25.19 -1.45
C GLN A 394 16.80 24.45 -0.52
N ALA A 395 17.90 25.09 -0.12
CA ALA A 395 18.89 24.49 0.76
C ALA A 395 18.33 24.27 2.17
N ALA A 396 17.54 25.23 2.68
CA ALA A 396 16.80 25.07 3.93
C ALA A 396 15.78 23.93 3.87
N ILE A 397 15.10 23.68 2.74
CA ILE A 397 14.24 22.50 2.58
C ILE A 397 15.03 21.20 2.81
N TRP A 398 16.27 21.12 2.29
CA TRP A 398 17.15 19.96 2.49
C TRP A 398 17.67 19.81 3.92
N HIS A 399 17.52 20.80 4.79
CA HIS A 399 17.79 20.64 6.23
C HIS A 399 16.80 19.73 6.93
N VAL A 400 15.63 19.48 6.31
CA VAL A 400 14.60 18.62 6.85
C VAL A 400 14.86 17.20 6.33
N PRO A 401 15.43 16.28 7.13
CA PRO A 401 15.82 14.93 6.66
C PRO A 401 14.64 14.10 6.15
N SER A 402 13.44 14.48 6.59
CA SER A 402 12.18 13.88 6.17
C SER A 402 11.71 14.30 4.79
N VAL A 403 12.32 15.30 4.14
CA VAL A 403 12.04 15.62 2.74
C VAL A 403 12.72 14.56 1.86
N ARG A 404 11.91 13.82 1.09
CA ARG A 404 12.37 12.68 0.28
C ARG A 404 12.56 13.07 -1.18
N THR A 405 11.60 13.82 -1.72
CA THR A 405 11.68 14.37 -3.07
C THR A 405 11.26 15.83 -3.05
N MET A 406 11.76 16.56 -4.05
CA MET A 406 11.45 17.96 -4.24
C MET A 406 11.43 18.26 -5.73
N ALA A 407 10.35 18.87 -6.19
CA ALA A 407 10.19 19.32 -7.58
C ALA A 407 9.79 20.81 -7.60
N TRP A 408 10.43 21.60 -8.46
CA TRP A 408 10.06 23.00 -8.65
C TRP A 408 8.96 23.12 -9.70
N SER A 409 7.90 23.86 -9.40
CA SER A 409 6.86 24.21 -10.37
C SER A 409 6.57 25.71 -10.34
N ALA A 410 6.80 26.36 -11.48
CA ALA A 410 6.48 27.77 -11.69
C ALA A 410 5.89 28.07 -13.08
N ASP A 411 5.91 27.10 -14.00
CA ASP A 411 5.26 27.27 -15.29
C ASP A 411 3.76 27.03 -15.14
N VAL A 412 2.97 28.07 -15.43
CA VAL A 412 1.50 28.03 -15.38
C VAL A 412 0.88 27.02 -16.35
N THR A 413 1.66 26.47 -17.28
CA THR A 413 1.26 25.41 -18.20
C THR A 413 1.55 24.01 -17.67
N ASP A 414 2.35 23.87 -16.61
CA ASP A 414 2.61 22.61 -15.93
C ASP A 414 1.33 22.10 -15.26
N GLN A 415 1.16 20.78 -15.31
CA GLN A 415 -0.01 20.14 -14.72
C GLN A 415 -0.02 20.31 -13.19
N GLU A 416 1.13 20.13 -12.52
CA GLU A 416 1.26 20.32 -11.08
C GLU A 416 0.92 21.75 -10.63
N PHE A 417 1.35 22.75 -11.39
CA PHE A 417 1.00 24.15 -11.12
C PHE A 417 -0.51 24.38 -11.25
N ARG A 418 -1.12 23.86 -12.33
CA ARG A 418 -2.58 23.96 -12.52
C ARG A 418 -3.35 23.22 -11.44
N ASP A 419 -2.90 22.05 -11.03
CA ASP A 419 -3.51 21.25 -9.96
C ASP A 419 -3.43 21.96 -8.61
N ALA A 420 -2.31 22.64 -8.32
CA ALA A 420 -2.17 23.41 -7.10
C ALA A 420 -3.11 24.63 -7.04
N TYR A 421 -3.31 25.36 -8.13
CA TYR A 421 -4.01 26.65 -8.11
C TYR A 421 -5.44 26.64 -8.63
N CYS A 422 -5.75 25.79 -9.61
CA CYS A 422 -7.02 25.78 -10.33
C CYS A 422 -7.62 24.38 -10.46
N ASP A 423 -7.24 23.44 -9.58
CA ASP A 423 -7.62 22.03 -9.66
C ASP A 423 -7.43 21.49 -11.09
N GLY A 424 -6.32 21.79 -11.76
CA GLY A 424 -6.01 21.29 -13.11
C GLY A 424 -6.64 22.10 -14.26
N GLY A 425 -7.49 23.07 -13.97
CA GLY A 425 -7.99 24.06 -14.93
C GLY A 425 -6.89 25.04 -15.38
N PRO A 426 -7.03 25.67 -16.55
CA PRO A 426 -6.05 26.64 -17.03
C PRO A 426 -6.02 27.91 -16.17
N VAL A 427 -4.83 28.43 -15.91
CA VAL A 427 -4.64 29.72 -15.22
C VAL A 427 -4.78 30.87 -16.21
N HIS A 428 -5.66 31.82 -15.93
CA HIS A 428 -5.97 32.96 -16.80
C HIS A 428 -5.47 34.31 -16.25
N GLY A 429 -5.37 35.30 -17.15
CA GLY A 429 -5.18 36.71 -16.81
C GLY A 429 -3.76 37.11 -16.38
N ALA A 430 -3.66 38.28 -15.74
CA ALA A 430 -2.41 38.86 -15.22
C ALA A 430 -1.79 38.05 -14.07
N SER A 431 -2.57 37.14 -13.47
CA SER A 431 -2.17 36.17 -12.45
C SER A 431 -0.89 35.40 -12.83
N LYS A 432 -0.65 35.17 -14.12
CA LYS A 432 0.54 34.45 -14.59
C LYS A 432 1.87 35.07 -14.16
N ALA A 433 1.92 36.38 -13.95
CA ALA A 433 3.15 37.09 -13.57
C ALA A 433 3.29 37.30 -12.05
N THR A 434 2.23 37.09 -11.27
CA THR A 434 2.17 37.48 -9.86
C THR A 434 1.98 36.30 -8.90
N VAL A 435 1.59 35.13 -9.43
CA VAL A 435 1.34 33.94 -8.62
C VAL A 435 2.67 33.29 -8.24
N PRO A 436 2.88 32.94 -6.96
CA PRO A 436 4.14 32.36 -6.52
C PRO A 436 4.42 30.99 -7.16
N GLY A 437 5.68 30.74 -7.53
CA GLY A 437 6.15 29.39 -7.80
C GLY A 437 6.19 28.57 -6.50
N PHE A 438 6.34 27.26 -6.59
CA PHE A 438 6.48 26.43 -5.39
C PHE A 438 7.40 25.23 -5.58
N TRP A 439 7.98 24.79 -4.48
CA TRP A 439 8.56 23.46 -4.37
C TRP A 439 7.47 22.49 -3.90
N LEU A 440 7.18 21.45 -4.68
CA LEU A 440 6.38 20.30 -4.28
C LEU A 440 7.30 19.31 -3.56
N LEU A 441 6.96 18.96 -2.33
CA LEU A 441 7.77 18.15 -1.45
C LEU A 441 7.00 16.89 -1.05
N GLU A 442 7.67 15.75 -1.10
CA GLU A 442 7.20 14.53 -0.42
C GLU A 442 7.93 14.37 0.91
N LEU A 443 7.14 14.18 1.96
CA LEU A 443 7.58 14.02 3.33
C LEU A 443 7.52 12.55 3.74
N SER A 444 8.48 12.13 4.54
CA SER A 444 8.55 10.77 5.08
C SER A 444 7.49 10.48 6.15
N SER A 445 7.01 11.53 6.83
CA SER A 445 6.02 11.45 7.91
C SER A 445 5.21 12.75 8.00
N PRO A 446 3.95 12.71 8.51
CA PRO A 446 3.13 13.92 8.61
C PRO A 446 3.72 14.99 9.54
N GLY A 447 4.36 14.59 10.65
CA GLY A 447 4.96 15.52 11.61
C GLY A 447 6.20 16.25 11.09
N ALA A 448 6.75 15.83 9.94
CA ALA A 448 7.83 16.56 9.29
C ALA A 448 7.42 17.96 8.83
N PHE A 449 6.12 18.19 8.61
CA PHE A 449 5.61 19.48 8.15
C PHE A 449 5.92 20.62 9.14
N GLU A 450 5.81 20.38 10.45
CA GLU A 450 6.12 21.41 11.45
C GLU A 450 7.62 21.77 11.42
N GLY A 451 8.49 20.77 11.26
CA GLY A 451 9.92 20.98 11.07
C GLY A 451 10.22 21.79 9.80
N LEU A 452 9.53 21.48 8.71
CA LEU A 452 9.61 22.25 7.46
C LEU A 452 9.17 23.70 7.65
N VAL A 453 8.02 23.95 8.29
CA VAL A 453 7.55 25.31 8.57
C VAL A 453 8.55 26.08 9.44
N ALA A 454 9.10 25.44 10.47
CA ALA A 454 10.11 26.05 11.34
C ALA A 454 11.42 26.38 10.60
N GLU A 455 11.78 25.58 9.60
CA GLU A 455 12.99 25.77 8.80
C GLU A 455 12.84 26.86 7.75
N VAL A 456 11.74 26.84 6.99
CA VAL A 456 11.60 27.66 5.78
C VAL A 456 10.61 28.81 5.90
N GLY A 457 9.68 28.76 6.87
CA GLY A 457 8.53 29.64 6.92
C GLY A 457 8.85 31.12 7.15
N SER A 458 10.02 31.43 7.73
CA SER A 458 10.48 32.79 7.97
C SER A 458 11.55 33.27 6.97
N LEU A 459 11.88 32.48 5.95
CA LEU A 459 12.93 32.84 5.01
C LEU A 459 12.47 33.95 4.04
N PRO A 460 13.35 34.91 3.67
CA PRO A 460 13.03 35.92 2.68
C PRO A 460 12.61 35.28 1.34
N GLY A 461 11.50 35.76 0.77
CA GLY A 461 10.96 35.24 -0.49
C GLY A 461 10.01 34.04 -0.32
N VAL A 462 9.91 33.42 0.86
CA VAL A 462 8.90 32.38 1.12
C VAL A 462 7.56 33.04 1.43
N ALA A 463 6.56 32.77 0.58
CA ALA A 463 5.21 33.32 0.69
C ALA A 463 4.35 32.52 1.68
N ALA A 464 4.45 31.19 1.63
CA ALA A 464 3.69 30.28 2.47
C ALA A 464 4.30 28.87 2.44
N VAL A 465 4.03 28.09 3.49
CA VAL A 465 4.29 26.65 3.54
C VAL A 465 2.96 25.98 3.83
N ARG A 466 2.52 25.05 2.98
CA ARG A 466 1.17 24.47 3.01
C ARG A 466 1.22 22.97 2.81
N HIS A 467 0.28 22.25 3.41
CA HIS A 467 0.01 20.87 2.99
C HIS A 467 -0.57 20.83 1.58
N ALA A 468 -0.33 19.72 0.89
CA ALA A 468 -0.89 19.42 -0.40
C ALA A 468 -1.59 18.06 -0.37
N ALA A 469 -2.56 17.89 -1.27
CA ALA A 469 -3.27 16.62 -1.43
C ALA A 469 -2.30 15.60 -2.04
N SER A 470 -2.28 14.39 -1.46
CA SER A 470 -1.52 13.23 -1.91
C SER A 470 -2.15 12.54 -3.12
#